data_AF-A0A430FSV6-F1
#
_entry.id   AF-A0A430FSV6-F1
#
_cell.length_a   1.000
_cell.length_b   1.000
_cell.length_c   1.000
_cell.angle_alpha   90.00
_cell.angle_beta   90.00
_cell.angle_gamma   90.00
#
_symmetry.space_group_name_H-M   'P 1'
#
loop_
_entity.id
_entity.type
_entity.pdbx_description
1 polymer ?
#
loop_
_entity_poly.entity_id
_entity_poly.type
_entity_poly.pdbx_seq_one_letter_code
_entity_poly.pdbx_strand_id
1 'polypeptide(L)'
;MSLRTLIRKHSWVLPLCVVLIVSTVAGPAYADTNPLRTIATDQISQEQSVPAPQAENEDQQRMSHQLTLRSAPQAESEELSTTPSSGDSTNASSPYIEPTYGHWGTCSWNTYGGSHVDIAAEGPCTVPSSDPGFLWHHYFVRIGLHSAKIWNKVTIQGAHSLNAMFSEASEFTKVEGLGNIDFSQIPLDQPIEFIRMFEGTSLESADFDKLNLKKRKINVSRMFADTRSPKIDISYLKIEQRATDISGLFAGNKFLKSMEIRSAINHDIKSLDNVFSGCESLESVKWDLTTPEATSIAGMFTNCKNLKIIDISCVKAKHIARTQVAFSGCHKVHSLYLGNMEFDGLELAPYKFYAGDAFKSMYDLNVVQMSRNAMTQLLSVYDAAAAPYSFPGDFKTTWKKRDLRTMFEERGTWIHFSDVNKFPQGDEVFKLKKANY
;
A
#
# COMPACT_ATOMS: atom_id res chain seq x y z
N MET A 1 50.80 -21.02 10.65
CA MET A 1 49.76 -21.39 11.63
C MET A 1 48.41 -21.11 10.97
N SER A 2 47.70 -22.14 10.49
CA SER A 2 46.59 -21.93 9.53
C SER A 2 45.28 -21.56 10.21
N LEU A 3 44.47 -20.77 9.49
CA LEU A 3 43.18 -20.17 9.83
C LEU A 3 42.10 -21.16 10.34
N ARG A 4 42.40 -22.47 10.40
CA ARG A 4 41.49 -23.53 10.88
C ARG A 4 41.38 -23.59 12.41
N THR A 5 42.26 -22.92 13.16
CA THR A 5 42.30 -23.06 14.63
C THR A 5 41.49 -21.97 15.37
N LEU A 6 41.02 -20.91 14.70
CA LEU A 6 40.32 -19.79 15.38
C LEU A 6 38.78 -19.91 15.42
N ILE A 7 38.18 -20.88 14.72
CA ILE A 7 36.71 -21.02 14.63
C ILE A 7 36.11 -21.88 15.76
N ARG A 8 36.92 -22.46 16.66
CA ARG A 8 36.43 -23.43 17.66
C ARG A 8 36.03 -22.88 19.03
N LYS A 9 35.88 -21.56 19.25
CA LYS A 9 35.60 -21.04 20.61
C LYS A 9 34.49 -20.02 20.85
N HIS A 10 33.70 -19.61 19.86
CA HIS A 10 32.48 -18.83 20.14
C HIS A 10 31.29 -19.32 19.32
N SER A 11 30.47 -20.15 19.96
CA SER A 11 29.19 -20.65 19.46
C SER A 11 28.11 -19.62 19.78
N TRP A 12 27.78 -18.77 18.81
CA TRP A 12 26.52 -18.02 18.76
C TRP A 12 25.93 -18.24 17.38
N VAL A 13 24.74 -18.85 17.34
CA VAL A 13 23.96 -19.12 16.14
C VAL A 13 23.39 -17.78 15.65
N LEU A 14 23.89 -17.30 14.51
CA LEU A 14 23.29 -16.22 13.73
C LEU A 14 22.86 -16.81 12.38
N PRO A 15 21.60 -16.73 11.95
CA PRO A 15 21.28 -16.91 10.55
C PRO A 15 21.70 -15.65 9.79
N LEU A 16 22.61 -15.86 8.83
CA LEU A 16 23.19 -14.85 7.94
C LEU A 16 22.11 -14.01 7.24
N CYS A 17 22.12 -12.71 7.52
CA CYS A 17 21.88 -11.65 6.54
C CYS A 17 22.86 -10.51 6.85
N VAL A 18 24.16 -10.74 6.64
CA VAL A 18 25.16 -9.66 6.57
C VAL A 18 25.60 -9.57 5.12
N VAL A 19 25.22 -8.48 4.44
CA VAL A 19 25.87 -8.07 3.19
C VAL A 19 26.47 -6.69 3.43
N LEU A 20 27.80 -6.67 3.48
CA LEU A 20 28.64 -5.48 3.44
C LEU A 20 28.52 -4.81 2.06
N ILE A 21 28.28 -3.50 2.05
CA ILE A 21 28.31 -2.67 0.85
C ILE A 21 29.75 -2.28 0.55
N VAL A 22 30.22 -2.56 -0.68
CA VAL A 22 31.24 -1.77 -1.36
C VAL A 22 30.78 -1.56 -2.81
N SER A 23 30.74 -0.30 -3.21
CA SER A 23 30.26 0.23 -4.49
C SER A 23 31.24 0.02 -5.65
N THR A 24 30.74 -0.31 -6.85
CA THR A 24 30.71 0.52 -8.09
C THR A 24 30.59 -0.34 -9.36
N VAL A 25 29.95 0.24 -10.39
CA VAL A 25 29.91 -0.12 -11.83
C VAL A 25 28.87 -1.17 -12.28
N ALA A 26 28.31 -0.90 -13.45
CA ALA A 26 27.06 -1.37 -14.04
C ALA A 26 27.04 -2.84 -14.57
N GLY A 27 25.91 -3.53 -14.35
CA GLY A 27 25.44 -4.79 -14.99
C GLY A 27 26.25 -6.08 -14.70
N PRO A 28 25.70 -7.31 -14.77
CA PRO A 28 24.37 -7.77 -15.19
C PRO A 28 23.57 -8.52 -14.07
N ALA A 29 22.40 -9.07 -14.45
CA ALA A 29 21.46 -9.91 -13.69
C ALA A 29 21.87 -10.38 -12.28
N TYR A 30 21.11 -9.91 -11.28
CA TYR A 30 21.28 -10.23 -9.87
C TYR A 30 21.05 -11.74 -9.64
N ALA A 31 22.11 -12.48 -9.28
CA ALA A 31 21.97 -13.81 -8.72
C ALA A 31 21.42 -13.67 -7.29
N ASP A 32 20.16 -14.05 -7.11
CA ASP A 32 19.42 -13.92 -5.86
C ASP A 32 19.87 -15.01 -4.87
N THR A 33 20.58 -14.62 -3.80
CA THR A 33 21.15 -15.57 -2.81
C THR A 33 20.19 -15.95 -1.69
N ASN A 34 18.91 -15.55 -1.76
CA ASN A 34 17.89 -16.04 -0.85
C ASN A 34 17.27 -17.33 -1.42
N PRO A 35 17.56 -18.51 -0.83
CA PRO A 35 17.04 -19.78 -1.36
C PRO A 35 15.51 -19.84 -1.39
N LEU A 36 14.80 -19.04 -0.56
CA LEU A 36 13.33 -18.94 -0.61
C LEU A 36 12.84 -18.13 -1.82
N ARG A 37 13.63 -17.16 -2.29
CA ARG A 37 13.30 -16.27 -3.40
C ARG A 37 13.63 -16.90 -4.75
N THR A 38 14.77 -17.59 -4.87
CA THR A 38 15.13 -18.39 -6.06
C THR A 38 14.04 -19.42 -6.39
N ILE A 39 13.38 -20.00 -5.37
CA ILE A 39 12.26 -20.92 -5.54
C ILE A 39 11.00 -20.22 -6.08
N ALA A 40 10.73 -18.98 -5.68
CA ALA A 40 9.58 -18.20 -6.13
C ALA A 40 9.75 -17.70 -7.58
N THR A 41 10.95 -17.22 -7.94
CA THR A 41 11.26 -16.74 -9.30
C THR A 41 11.30 -17.86 -10.35
N ASP A 42 11.86 -19.04 -10.03
CA ASP A 42 11.88 -20.18 -10.96
C ASP A 42 10.47 -20.72 -11.29
N GLN A 43 9.48 -20.49 -10.42
CA GLN A 43 8.09 -20.94 -10.62
C GLN A 43 7.24 -19.93 -11.41
N ILE A 44 7.50 -18.61 -11.27
CA ILE A 44 6.83 -17.56 -12.07
C ILE A 44 7.16 -17.75 -13.57
N SER A 45 8.40 -18.12 -13.89
CA SER A 45 8.82 -18.37 -15.28
C SER A 45 8.22 -19.65 -15.88
N GLN A 46 7.80 -20.62 -15.07
CA GLN A 46 7.17 -21.87 -15.55
C GLN A 46 5.65 -21.77 -15.72
N GLU A 47 4.97 -20.86 -15.01
CA GLU A 47 3.51 -20.67 -15.12
C GLU A 47 3.12 -19.71 -16.27
N GLN A 48 4.05 -18.90 -16.78
CA GLN A 48 3.81 -18.02 -17.96
C GLN A 48 3.94 -18.74 -19.31
N SER A 49 4.33 -20.01 -19.35
CA SER A 49 4.61 -20.75 -20.60
C SER A 49 3.48 -21.67 -21.08
N VAL A 50 2.23 -21.47 -20.64
CA VAL A 50 1.09 -22.26 -21.14
C VAL A 50 0.44 -21.53 -22.33
N PRO A 51 0.31 -22.13 -23.54
CA PRO A 51 -0.37 -21.49 -24.66
C PRO A 51 -1.87 -21.37 -24.40
N ALA A 52 -2.48 -20.27 -24.85
CA ALA A 52 -3.93 -20.05 -24.77
C ALA A 52 -4.72 -21.15 -25.53
N PRO A 53 -5.89 -21.58 -25.03
CA PRO A 53 -6.74 -22.51 -25.77
C PRO A 53 -7.36 -21.81 -27.00
N GLN A 54 -7.41 -22.55 -28.11
CA GLN A 54 -7.93 -22.10 -29.40
C GLN A 54 -9.43 -21.82 -29.32
N ALA A 55 -9.86 -20.72 -29.93
CA ALA A 55 -11.26 -20.36 -30.10
C ALA A 55 -11.89 -21.23 -31.19
N GLU A 56 -12.92 -22.00 -30.84
CA GLU A 56 -13.83 -22.63 -31.81
C GLU A 56 -15.01 -21.68 -32.09
N ASN A 57 -15.29 -21.51 -33.39
CA ASN A 57 -16.41 -20.77 -33.94
C ASN A 57 -17.73 -21.53 -33.72
N GLU A 58 -18.76 -20.85 -33.20
CA GLU A 58 -20.14 -21.17 -33.54
C GLU A 58 -20.94 -19.88 -33.78
N ASP A 59 -21.67 -19.91 -34.89
CA ASP A 59 -22.31 -18.79 -35.58
C ASP A 59 -23.84 -18.81 -35.32
N GLN A 60 -24.44 -17.61 -35.35
CA GLN A 60 -25.86 -17.28 -35.59
C GLN A 60 -26.97 -17.65 -34.58
N GLN A 61 -27.64 -16.62 -34.06
CA GLN A 61 -28.99 -16.25 -34.52
C GLN A 61 -29.41 -14.83 -34.08
N ARG A 62 -29.63 -13.96 -35.07
CA ARG A 62 -30.31 -12.66 -34.96
C ARG A 62 -31.83 -12.89 -34.98
N MET A 63 -32.57 -12.27 -34.07
CA MET A 63 -33.98 -11.98 -34.31
C MET A 63 -34.38 -10.64 -33.68
N SER A 64 -34.81 -9.75 -34.56
CA SER A 64 -35.33 -8.40 -34.34
C SER A 64 -36.68 -8.40 -33.61
N HIS A 65 -36.88 -7.46 -32.69
CA HIS A 65 -38.20 -6.88 -32.46
C HIS A 65 -38.11 -5.41 -32.01
N GLN A 66 -38.41 -4.52 -32.97
CA GLN A 66 -39.05 -3.22 -32.70
C GLN A 66 -40.55 -3.45 -32.58
N LEU A 67 -41.21 -2.76 -31.64
CA LEU A 67 -42.63 -2.39 -31.75
C LEU A 67 -42.91 -1.11 -30.94
N THR A 68 -43.26 -0.10 -31.73
CA THR A 68 -44.00 1.15 -31.57
C THR A 68 -45.10 1.21 -30.50
N LEU A 69 -45.32 2.41 -29.91
CA LEU A 69 -46.62 2.98 -29.46
C LEU A 69 -46.45 4.52 -29.29
N ARG A 70 -46.84 5.34 -30.28
CA ARG A 70 -48.08 6.17 -30.40
C ARG A 70 -48.36 7.23 -29.30
N SER A 71 -48.13 8.49 -29.72
CA SER A 71 -48.73 9.81 -29.42
C SER A 71 -50.05 9.97 -28.66
N ALA A 72 -50.15 11.00 -27.80
CA ALA A 72 -51.04 12.21 -27.85
C ALA A 72 -50.97 13.02 -26.50
N PRO A 73 -51.65 14.17 -26.30
CA PRO A 73 -51.26 15.54 -26.71
C PRO A 73 -51.16 16.57 -25.55
N GLN A 74 -50.82 17.83 -25.91
CA GLN A 74 -50.68 19.04 -25.09
C GLN A 74 -51.99 19.59 -24.47
N ALA A 75 -51.93 20.34 -23.37
CA ALA A 75 -52.12 21.82 -23.29
C ALA A 75 -52.51 22.34 -21.88
N GLU A 76 -52.38 23.67 -21.73
CA GLU A 76 -52.77 24.59 -20.62
C GLU A 76 -51.78 24.80 -19.47
N SER A 77 -51.50 25.99 -18.95
CA SER A 77 -51.42 27.39 -19.42
C SER A 77 -51.12 28.22 -18.16
N GLU A 78 -50.24 29.22 -18.22
CA GLU A 78 -50.48 30.58 -17.72
C GLU A 78 -49.24 31.47 -17.85
N GLU A 79 -49.49 32.66 -18.40
CA GLU A 79 -48.56 33.71 -18.77
C GLU A 79 -48.17 34.59 -17.56
N LEU A 80 -46.99 35.23 -17.60
CA LEU A 80 -46.97 36.69 -17.48
C LEU A 80 -45.70 37.34 -18.09
N SER A 81 -45.99 38.24 -19.03
CA SER A 81 -45.22 39.32 -19.69
C SER A 81 -43.91 39.81 -19.03
N THR A 82 -42.86 40.16 -19.78
CA THR A 82 -42.79 41.38 -20.63
C THR A 82 -41.61 41.37 -21.61
N THR A 83 -41.85 42.02 -22.75
CA THR A 83 -41.05 42.38 -23.95
C THR A 83 -39.51 42.34 -23.94
N PRO A 84 -38.86 41.95 -25.07
CA PRO A 84 -37.41 42.09 -25.29
C PRO A 84 -37.07 43.43 -25.97
N SER A 85 -35.97 44.07 -25.53
CA SER A 85 -35.34 45.19 -26.22
C SER A 85 -33.88 44.84 -26.51
N SER A 86 -33.51 45.08 -27.76
CA SER A 86 -32.23 44.90 -28.43
C SER A 86 -31.02 45.46 -27.69
N GLY A 87 -29.85 44.82 -27.87
CA GLY A 87 -28.57 45.51 -27.68
C GLY A 87 -27.39 44.60 -27.34
N ASP A 88 -26.69 44.19 -28.38
CA ASP A 88 -25.23 44.10 -28.51
C ASP A 88 -24.34 43.31 -27.53
N SER A 89 -23.34 42.71 -28.17
CA SER A 89 -22.24 41.90 -27.64
C SER A 89 -21.59 42.45 -26.38
N THR A 90 -21.37 41.59 -25.39
CA THR A 90 -20.15 41.65 -24.58
C THR A 90 -19.68 40.24 -24.23
N ASN A 91 -18.36 40.07 -24.30
CA ASN A 91 -17.59 38.91 -23.88
C ASN A 91 -18.20 38.19 -22.68
N ALA A 92 -18.38 36.87 -22.82
CA ALA A 92 -18.45 35.99 -21.65
C ALA A 92 -17.07 36.04 -20.98
N SER A 93 -16.85 37.07 -20.16
CA SER A 93 -15.79 37.09 -19.17
C SER A 93 -15.96 35.83 -18.36
N SER A 94 -14.91 34.99 -18.35
CA SER A 94 -14.74 33.94 -17.35
C SER A 94 -15.19 34.51 -16.00
N PRO A 95 -16.05 33.81 -15.22
CA PRO A 95 -16.54 34.33 -13.96
C PRO A 95 -15.34 34.78 -13.13
N TYR A 96 -15.28 36.08 -12.83
CA TYR A 96 -14.21 36.67 -12.04
C TYR A 96 -14.41 36.16 -10.61
N ILE A 97 -13.76 35.06 -10.27
CA ILE A 97 -13.79 34.51 -8.91
C ILE A 97 -12.88 35.40 -8.07
N GLU A 98 -13.41 35.94 -6.97
CA GLU A 98 -12.61 36.81 -6.11
C GLU A 98 -11.36 36.08 -5.60
N PRO A 99 -10.17 36.73 -5.65
CA PRO A 99 -8.95 36.17 -5.10
C PRO A 99 -9.13 35.79 -3.64
N THR A 100 -8.88 34.51 -3.34
CA THR A 100 -8.84 34.07 -1.95
C THR A 100 -7.40 34.08 -1.48
N TYR A 101 -7.15 34.77 -0.37
CA TYR A 101 -5.84 34.89 0.24
C TYR A 101 -5.91 34.67 1.74
N GLY A 102 -4.77 34.44 2.35
CA GLY A 102 -4.65 34.32 3.80
C GLY A 102 -3.22 34.09 4.23
N HIS A 103 -3.07 33.60 5.46
CA HIS A 103 -1.77 33.28 6.02
C HIS A 103 -1.71 31.84 6.54
N TRP A 104 -0.52 31.27 6.49
CA TRP A 104 -0.12 30.03 7.14
C TRP A 104 1.06 30.38 8.04
N GLY A 105 0.83 30.52 9.35
CA GLY A 105 1.70 31.31 10.22
C GLY A 105 1.89 32.73 9.68
N THR A 106 3.13 33.06 9.34
CA THR A 106 3.50 34.36 8.71
C THR A 106 3.61 34.28 7.19
N CYS A 107 3.41 33.10 6.59
CA CYS A 107 3.49 32.90 5.15
C CYS A 107 2.20 33.34 4.48
N SER A 108 2.25 34.36 3.61
CA SER A 108 1.10 34.67 2.76
C SER A 108 0.84 33.54 1.76
N TRP A 109 -0.43 33.30 1.48
CA TRP A 109 -0.85 32.46 0.37
C TRP A 109 -1.99 33.15 -0.39
N ASN A 110 -2.06 32.91 -1.70
CA ASN A 110 -3.09 33.49 -2.57
C ASN A 110 -3.40 32.54 -3.73
N THR A 111 -4.67 32.44 -4.10
CA THR A 111 -5.10 31.69 -5.28
C THR A 111 -5.29 32.54 -6.54
N TYR A 112 -5.26 33.87 -6.40
CA TYR A 112 -5.52 34.86 -7.46
C TYR A 112 -6.83 34.60 -8.23
N GLY A 113 -7.83 34.02 -7.56
CA GLY A 113 -9.13 33.70 -8.14
C GLY A 113 -9.13 32.41 -8.97
N GLY A 114 -8.04 31.65 -8.95
CA GLY A 114 -7.89 30.38 -9.64
C GLY A 114 -7.84 29.17 -8.70
N SER A 115 -7.40 28.05 -9.26
CA SER A 115 -7.17 26.79 -8.54
C SER A 115 -5.69 26.47 -8.30
N HIS A 116 -4.80 27.38 -8.68
CA HIS A 116 -3.41 27.37 -8.25
C HIS A 116 -3.29 28.12 -6.93
N VAL A 117 -2.44 27.66 -6.00
CA VAL A 117 -2.09 28.43 -4.80
C VAL A 117 -0.61 28.73 -4.75
N ASP A 118 -0.28 30.02 -4.65
CA ASP A 118 1.05 30.50 -4.39
C ASP A 118 1.25 30.64 -2.88
N ILE A 119 2.33 30.05 -2.35
CA ILE A 119 2.67 30.07 -0.93
C ILE A 119 4.02 30.78 -0.77
N ALA A 120 4.10 31.69 0.20
CA ALA A 120 5.29 32.46 0.52
C ALA A 120 5.84 33.24 -0.69
N ALA A 121 4.96 33.83 -1.51
CA ALA A 121 5.36 34.60 -2.69
C ALA A 121 6.11 35.90 -2.33
N GLU A 122 5.78 36.51 -1.20
CA GLU A 122 6.33 37.80 -0.77
C GLU A 122 7.71 37.72 -0.10
N GLY A 123 8.17 36.53 0.26
CA GLY A 123 9.48 36.34 0.88
C GLY A 123 9.51 35.18 1.88
N PRO A 124 10.68 34.96 2.53
CA PRO A 124 10.82 33.96 3.58
C PRO A 124 9.86 34.21 4.74
N CYS A 125 9.33 33.13 5.31
CA CYS A 125 8.34 33.20 6.38
C CYS A 125 8.49 32.01 7.33
N THR A 126 7.73 32.07 8.42
CA THR A 126 7.72 31.06 9.49
C THR A 126 6.31 30.60 9.83
N VAL A 127 6.16 29.29 10.00
CA VAL A 127 4.93 28.64 10.49
C VAL A 127 5.18 28.17 11.92
N PRO A 128 4.55 28.78 12.94
CA PRO A 128 4.73 28.39 14.33
C PRO A 128 4.10 27.02 14.60
N SER A 129 4.59 26.30 15.62
CA SER A 129 4.06 24.98 15.99
C SER A 129 2.63 25.01 16.54
N SER A 130 2.08 26.19 16.79
CA SER A 130 0.69 26.40 17.22
C SER A 130 -0.29 26.58 16.05
N ASP A 131 0.21 26.67 14.81
CA ASP A 131 -0.63 26.82 13.63
C ASP A 131 -1.42 25.53 13.34
N PRO A 132 -2.73 25.60 13.03
CA PRO A 132 -3.58 24.42 12.87
C PRO A 132 -3.32 23.62 11.58
N GLY A 133 -2.42 24.07 10.71
CA GLY A 133 -2.08 23.44 9.44
C GLY A 133 -2.59 24.23 8.24
N PHE A 134 -1.94 24.04 7.09
CA PHE A 134 -2.25 24.80 5.87
C PHE A 134 -3.71 24.61 5.43
N LEU A 135 -4.42 25.74 5.24
CA LEU A 135 -5.84 25.79 4.85
C LEU A 135 -6.80 25.03 5.79
N TRP A 136 -6.44 24.81 7.05
CA TRP A 136 -7.30 24.11 8.02
C TRP A 136 -8.70 24.74 8.13
N HIS A 137 -8.77 26.07 8.19
CA HIS A 137 -10.03 26.82 8.25
C HIS A 137 -10.62 27.17 6.87
N HIS A 138 -9.94 26.79 5.78
CA HIS A 138 -10.31 27.13 4.40
C HIS A 138 -10.58 25.86 3.58
N TYR A 139 -11.38 24.95 4.13
CA TYR A 139 -11.70 23.66 3.52
C TYR A 139 -12.19 23.80 2.06
N PHE A 140 -13.10 24.74 1.79
CA PHE A 140 -13.64 24.97 0.45
C PHE A 140 -12.59 25.44 -0.56
N VAL A 141 -11.59 26.21 -0.11
CA VAL A 141 -10.45 26.61 -0.95
C VAL A 141 -9.61 25.38 -1.25
N ARG A 142 -9.26 24.60 -0.21
CA ARG A 142 -8.40 23.42 -0.33
C ARG A 142 -8.93 22.41 -1.33
N ILE A 143 -10.22 22.05 -1.24
CA ILE A 143 -10.80 21.04 -2.15
C ILE A 143 -10.88 21.51 -3.61
N GLY A 144 -10.82 22.83 -3.86
CA GLY A 144 -10.80 23.40 -5.21
C GLY A 144 -9.41 23.51 -5.84
N LEU A 145 -8.35 23.21 -5.09
CA LEU A 145 -6.98 23.36 -5.58
C LEU A 145 -6.65 22.28 -6.63
N HIS A 146 -5.97 22.72 -7.68
CA HIS A 146 -5.40 21.87 -8.73
C HIS A 146 -3.87 21.79 -8.63
N SER A 147 -3.22 22.85 -8.14
CA SER A 147 -1.76 22.85 -7.97
C SER A 147 -1.29 23.87 -6.94
N ALA A 148 -0.05 23.72 -6.47
CA ALA A 148 0.57 24.64 -5.53
C ALA A 148 2.03 24.93 -5.89
N LYS A 149 2.51 26.12 -5.52
CA LYS A 149 3.92 26.49 -5.59
C LYS A 149 4.38 27.20 -4.32
N ILE A 150 5.48 26.73 -3.74
CA ILE A 150 6.15 27.37 -2.61
C ILE A 150 7.35 28.16 -3.16
N TRP A 151 7.29 29.49 -3.09
CA TRP A 151 8.28 30.36 -3.75
C TRP A 151 9.54 30.58 -2.94
N ASN A 152 9.37 30.94 -1.68
CA ASN A 152 10.46 31.29 -0.78
C ASN A 152 10.52 30.32 0.40
N LYS A 153 11.59 30.45 1.18
CA LYS A 153 11.84 29.61 2.35
C LYS A 153 10.68 29.68 3.36
N VAL A 154 10.09 28.53 3.66
CA VAL A 154 9.06 28.36 4.70
C VAL A 154 9.68 27.62 5.87
N THR A 155 9.98 28.33 6.97
CA THR A 155 10.53 27.71 8.18
C THR A 155 9.40 27.17 9.03
N ILE A 156 9.27 25.84 9.16
CA ILE A 156 8.24 25.24 10.00
C ILE A 156 8.81 24.89 11.38
N GLN A 157 8.05 25.19 12.43
CA GLN A 157 8.42 24.91 13.82
C GLN A 157 7.70 23.68 14.38
N GLY A 158 6.61 23.25 13.76
CA GLY A 158 5.87 22.03 14.11
C GLY A 158 6.15 20.89 13.15
N ALA A 159 6.43 19.70 13.66
CA ALA A 159 6.58 18.49 12.81
C ALA A 159 5.29 18.13 12.05
N HIS A 160 4.13 18.51 12.59
CA HIS A 160 2.79 18.27 12.03
C HIS A 160 2.36 19.30 10.98
N SER A 161 3.15 20.34 10.70
CA SER A 161 2.68 21.47 9.88
C SER A 161 2.31 21.10 8.45
N LEU A 162 2.76 19.94 7.93
CA LEU A 162 2.43 19.42 6.60
C LEU A 162 1.28 18.39 6.61
N ASN A 163 0.74 18.05 7.79
CA ASN A 163 -0.36 17.09 7.88
C ASN A 163 -1.57 17.61 7.12
N ALA A 164 -2.17 16.73 6.32
CA ALA A 164 -3.36 16.99 5.51
C ALA A 164 -3.27 18.24 4.59
N MET A 165 -2.05 18.72 4.27
CA MET A 165 -1.83 19.98 3.55
C MET A 165 -2.66 20.11 2.26
N PHE A 166 -2.79 19.02 1.50
CA PHE A 166 -3.60 18.97 0.26
C PHE A 166 -4.68 17.87 0.32
N SER A 167 -5.01 17.39 1.52
CA SER A 167 -5.99 16.32 1.70
C SER A 167 -7.36 16.69 1.15
N GLU A 168 -7.99 15.73 0.45
CA GLU A 168 -9.30 15.80 -0.21
C GLU A 168 -9.37 16.77 -1.42
N ALA A 169 -8.24 17.35 -1.85
CA ALA A 169 -8.18 18.15 -3.06
C ALA A 169 -8.17 17.23 -4.30
N SER A 170 -9.35 16.77 -4.72
CA SER A 170 -9.46 15.68 -5.69
C SER A 170 -8.88 15.99 -7.07
N GLU A 171 -8.84 17.26 -7.47
CA GLU A 171 -8.26 17.72 -8.74
C GLU A 171 -6.79 18.18 -8.58
N PHE A 172 -6.19 18.01 -7.39
CA PHE A 172 -4.82 18.42 -7.13
C PHE A 172 -3.82 17.46 -7.79
N THR A 173 -3.07 17.95 -8.77
CA THR A 173 -2.13 17.14 -9.57
C THR A 173 -0.66 17.47 -9.34
N LYS A 174 -0.34 18.66 -8.79
CA LYS A 174 1.04 19.13 -8.78
C LYS A 174 1.39 20.06 -7.61
N VAL A 175 2.55 19.81 -6.99
CA VAL A 175 3.20 20.75 -6.07
C VAL A 175 4.67 21.00 -6.47
N GLU A 176 5.08 22.26 -6.50
CA GLU A 176 6.47 22.67 -6.71
C GLU A 176 7.00 23.43 -5.50
N GLY A 177 8.31 23.31 -5.25
CA GLY A 177 8.98 24.07 -4.21
C GLY A 177 8.94 23.40 -2.84
N LEU A 178 8.68 22.09 -2.75
CA LEU A 178 8.78 21.38 -1.46
C LEU A 178 10.17 21.52 -0.83
N GLY A 179 11.22 21.68 -1.64
CA GLY A 179 12.58 21.97 -1.16
C GLY A 179 12.75 23.32 -0.46
N ASN A 180 11.79 24.23 -0.57
CA ASN A 180 11.80 25.51 0.16
C ASN A 180 11.28 25.37 1.60
N ILE A 181 10.76 24.21 1.99
CA ILE A 181 10.35 23.95 3.38
C ILE A 181 11.60 23.66 4.21
N ASP A 182 11.85 24.51 5.20
CA ASP A 182 12.97 24.37 6.13
C ASP A 182 12.52 23.75 7.45
N PHE A 183 13.05 22.55 7.71
CA PHE A 183 12.84 21.79 8.93
C PHE A 183 13.89 22.10 10.02
N SER A 184 14.71 23.16 9.89
CA SER A 184 15.83 23.44 10.80
C SER A 184 15.43 23.68 12.25
N GLN A 185 14.19 24.12 12.50
CA GLN A 185 13.66 24.39 13.84
C GLN A 185 13.04 23.16 14.53
N ILE A 186 13.01 22.01 13.85
CA ILE A 186 12.51 20.76 14.43
C ILE A 186 13.72 19.93 14.92
N PRO A 187 13.74 19.36 16.13
CA PRO A 187 14.80 18.46 16.60
C PRO A 187 15.06 17.29 15.63
N LEU A 188 16.32 16.90 15.39
CA LEU A 188 16.68 15.88 14.37
C LEU A 188 16.10 14.47 14.65
N ASP A 189 15.85 14.18 15.92
CA ASP A 189 15.24 12.96 16.44
C ASP A 189 13.71 12.97 16.36
N GLN A 190 13.09 14.14 16.20
CA GLN A 190 11.66 14.26 15.96
C GLN A 190 11.33 13.93 14.49
N PRO A 191 10.47 12.93 14.22
CA PRO A 191 10.03 12.63 12.86
C PRO A 191 9.26 13.80 12.24
N ILE A 192 9.44 14.03 10.95
CA ILE A 192 8.58 14.95 10.19
C ILE A 192 7.31 14.22 9.81
N GLU A 193 6.15 14.85 10.01
CA GLU A 193 4.85 14.25 9.74
C GLU A 193 4.33 14.72 8.38
N PHE A 194 4.05 13.74 7.51
CA PHE A 194 3.39 13.89 6.22
C PHE A 194 2.01 13.21 6.24
N ILE A 195 1.38 13.17 7.41
CA ILE A 195 0.17 12.39 7.67
C ILE A 195 -0.94 12.92 6.77
N ARG A 196 -1.52 12.04 5.94
CA ARG A 196 -2.62 12.38 5.02
C ARG A 196 -2.30 13.53 4.05
N MET A 197 -1.03 13.89 3.84
CA MET A 197 -0.64 15.12 3.11
C MET A 197 -1.28 15.22 1.72
N PHE A 198 -1.38 14.10 1.00
CA PHE A 198 -1.95 13.99 -0.34
C PHE A 198 -3.14 13.03 -0.39
N GLU A 199 -3.79 12.74 0.73
CA GLU A 199 -4.94 11.84 0.76
C GLU A 199 -6.07 12.36 -0.14
N GLY A 200 -6.67 11.48 -0.95
CA GLY A 200 -7.79 11.83 -1.82
C GLY A 200 -7.42 12.69 -3.05
N THR A 201 -6.14 12.96 -3.30
CA THR A 201 -5.69 13.80 -4.43
C THR A 201 -5.50 13.03 -5.74
N SER A 202 -5.29 13.75 -6.84
CA SER A 202 -4.87 13.19 -8.13
C SER A 202 -3.39 13.47 -8.41
N LEU A 203 -2.54 13.47 -7.37
CA LEU A 203 -1.14 13.91 -7.47
C LEU A 203 -0.34 13.14 -8.54
N GLU A 204 0.15 13.88 -9.54
CA GLU A 204 0.99 13.37 -10.63
C GLU A 204 2.46 13.74 -10.42
N SER A 205 2.74 14.91 -9.82
CA SER A 205 4.11 15.38 -9.62
C SER A 205 4.31 16.16 -8.32
N ALA A 206 5.41 15.85 -7.64
CA ALA A 206 5.92 16.54 -6.47
C ALA A 206 7.45 16.44 -6.46
N ASP A 207 8.15 17.51 -6.12
CA ASP A 207 9.63 17.55 -6.09
C ASP A 207 10.21 17.03 -4.77
N PHE A 208 9.85 15.78 -4.42
CA PHE A 208 10.34 15.09 -3.21
C PHE A 208 11.87 14.97 -3.16
N ASP A 209 12.54 14.96 -4.31
CA ASP A 209 14.00 14.95 -4.45
C ASP A 209 14.67 16.20 -3.88
N LYS A 210 13.94 17.32 -3.79
CA LYS A 210 14.45 18.59 -3.26
C LYS A 210 14.25 18.74 -1.75
N LEU A 211 13.51 17.85 -1.10
CA LEU A 211 13.29 17.90 0.35
C LEU A 211 14.60 17.72 1.14
N ASN A 212 14.94 18.68 1.98
CA ASN A 212 16.10 18.57 2.87
C ASN A 212 15.75 17.87 4.20
N LEU A 213 15.58 16.55 4.15
CA LEU A 213 15.24 15.73 5.33
C LEU A 213 16.46 15.36 6.21
N LYS A 214 17.70 15.65 5.78
CA LYS A 214 18.94 15.21 6.47
C LYS A 214 18.86 13.73 6.90
N LYS A 215 19.03 13.42 8.20
CA LYS A 215 18.87 12.07 8.77
C LYS A 215 17.51 11.84 9.44
N ARG A 216 16.57 12.77 9.30
CA ARG A 216 15.26 12.70 9.97
C ARG A 216 14.49 11.46 9.55
N LYS A 217 13.74 10.95 10.52
CA LYS A 217 12.66 10.01 10.32
C LYS A 217 11.41 10.73 9.81
N ILE A 218 10.48 9.97 9.23
CA ILE A 218 9.24 10.50 8.67
C ILE A 218 8.05 9.64 9.08
N ASN A 219 6.91 10.27 9.35
CA ASN A 219 5.63 9.59 9.44
C ASN A 219 4.86 9.85 8.14
N VAL A 220 4.56 8.79 7.39
CA VAL A 220 3.84 8.88 6.10
C VAL A 220 2.49 8.16 6.16
N SER A 221 1.93 8.00 7.36
CA SER A 221 0.62 7.36 7.53
C SER A 221 -0.45 8.04 6.67
N ARG A 222 -1.18 7.23 5.89
CA ARG A 222 -2.21 7.66 4.94
C ARG A 222 -1.77 8.74 3.93
N MET A 223 -0.48 8.98 3.72
CA MET A 223 0.01 10.10 2.91
C MET A 223 -0.56 10.10 1.49
N PHE A 224 -0.76 8.90 0.90
CA PHE A 224 -1.34 8.70 -0.43
C PHE A 224 -2.60 7.81 -0.38
N ALA A 225 -3.31 7.80 0.74
CA ALA A 225 -4.60 7.12 0.81
C ALA A 225 -5.60 7.76 -0.18
N ASP A 226 -6.46 6.94 -0.80
CA ASP A 226 -7.51 7.37 -1.72
C ASP A 226 -7.04 8.20 -2.93
N THR A 227 -5.72 8.24 -3.22
CA THR A 227 -5.20 8.96 -4.38
C THR A 227 -5.63 8.31 -5.69
N ARG A 228 -5.86 9.14 -6.71
CA ARG A 228 -6.32 8.70 -8.04
C ARG A 228 -5.19 8.47 -9.03
N SER A 229 -3.95 8.75 -8.64
CA SER A 229 -2.79 8.62 -9.53
C SER A 229 -2.35 7.15 -9.65
N PRO A 230 -2.15 6.63 -10.88
CA PRO A 230 -1.71 5.26 -11.09
C PRO A 230 -0.22 5.05 -10.81
N LYS A 231 0.56 6.12 -10.69
CA LYS A 231 2.00 6.08 -10.43
C LYS A 231 2.44 7.30 -9.63
N ILE A 232 3.03 7.05 -8.46
CA ILE A 232 3.63 8.09 -7.62
C ILE A 232 5.08 7.66 -7.34
N ASP A 233 6.05 8.46 -7.77
CA ASP A 233 7.45 8.22 -7.43
C ASP A 233 7.77 8.76 -6.03
N ILE A 234 7.84 7.85 -5.07
CA ILE A 234 8.18 8.14 -3.67
C ILE A 234 9.62 7.72 -3.32
N SER A 235 10.45 7.36 -4.30
CA SER A 235 11.78 6.78 -4.06
C SER A 235 12.71 7.73 -3.29
N TYR A 236 12.57 9.04 -3.48
CA TYR A 236 13.34 10.05 -2.76
C TYR A 236 12.99 10.17 -1.28
N LEU A 237 11.77 9.77 -0.87
CA LEU A 237 11.38 9.74 0.53
C LEU A 237 12.10 8.63 1.31
N LYS A 238 12.66 7.62 0.63
CA LYS A 238 13.41 6.50 1.26
C LYS A 238 12.63 5.88 2.43
N ILE A 239 11.33 5.61 2.20
CA ILE A 239 10.40 5.14 3.24
C ILE A 239 10.94 3.89 3.95
N GLU A 240 11.65 3.03 3.23
CA GLU A 240 12.26 1.81 3.72
C GLU A 240 13.34 2.06 4.79
N GLN A 241 13.96 3.24 4.84
CA GLN A 241 14.98 3.60 5.83
C GLN A 241 14.51 4.66 6.84
N ARG A 242 13.56 5.50 6.44
CA ARG A 242 13.16 6.69 7.21
C ARG A 242 11.81 6.58 7.89
N ALA A 243 10.90 5.76 7.39
CA ALA A 243 9.54 5.76 7.91
C ALA A 243 9.49 5.18 9.32
N THR A 244 8.74 5.84 10.21
CA THR A 244 8.34 5.33 11.53
C THR A 244 6.93 4.75 11.51
N ASP A 245 6.09 5.22 10.57
CA ASP A 245 4.73 4.75 10.37
C ASP A 245 4.35 4.85 8.90
N ILE A 246 3.84 3.75 8.35
CA ILE A 246 3.35 3.59 6.98
C ILE A 246 1.90 3.11 6.94
N SER A 247 1.20 3.14 8.09
CA SER A 247 -0.17 2.65 8.22
C SER A 247 -1.08 3.35 7.20
N GLY A 248 -1.77 2.56 6.39
CA GLY A 248 -2.67 3.06 5.36
C GLY A 248 -2.02 3.89 4.24
N LEU A 249 -0.70 3.82 4.03
CA LEU A 249 0.04 4.67 3.09
C LEU A 249 -0.64 4.83 1.72
N PHE A 250 -1.19 3.75 1.16
CA PHE A 250 -1.92 3.72 -0.11
C PHE A 250 -3.36 3.21 0.04
N ALA A 251 -3.93 3.20 1.24
CA ALA A 251 -5.27 2.67 1.49
C ALA A 251 -6.29 3.35 0.57
N GLY A 252 -7.09 2.58 -0.16
CA GLY A 252 -8.15 3.06 -1.04
C GLY A 252 -7.66 3.58 -2.39
N ASN A 253 -6.36 3.51 -2.71
CA ASN A 253 -5.86 3.87 -4.03
C ASN A 253 -6.35 2.86 -5.09
N LYS A 254 -7.44 3.20 -5.79
CA LYS A 254 -8.06 2.35 -6.82
C LYS A 254 -7.31 2.32 -8.15
N PHE A 255 -6.20 3.05 -8.30
CA PHE A 255 -5.48 3.23 -9.56
C PHE A 255 -4.05 2.66 -9.54
N LEU A 256 -3.48 2.44 -8.35
CA LEU A 256 -2.16 1.86 -8.15
C LEU A 256 -2.12 0.43 -8.71
N LYS A 257 -1.31 0.21 -9.75
CA LYS A 257 -1.18 -1.11 -10.41
C LYS A 257 -0.09 -1.97 -9.82
N SER A 258 1.01 -1.38 -9.38
CA SER A 258 2.14 -2.08 -8.79
C SER A 258 2.88 -1.22 -7.78
N MET A 259 3.57 -1.88 -6.84
CA MET A 259 4.44 -1.23 -5.85
C MET A 259 5.69 -2.05 -5.63
N GLU A 260 6.85 -1.37 -5.58
CA GLU A 260 8.13 -1.97 -5.21
C GLU A 260 8.72 -1.21 -4.03
N ILE A 261 8.95 -1.92 -2.92
CA ILE A 261 9.75 -1.45 -1.79
C ILE A 261 11.07 -2.21 -1.79
N ARG A 262 12.17 -1.46 -1.83
CA ARG A 262 13.53 -2.00 -1.91
C ARG A 262 13.98 -2.64 -0.62
N SER A 263 15.00 -3.50 -0.75
CA SER A 263 15.53 -4.26 0.38
C SER A 263 16.11 -3.36 1.46
N ALA A 264 15.57 -3.45 2.67
CA ALA A 264 16.03 -2.73 3.85
C ALA A 264 15.58 -3.40 5.15
N ILE A 265 16.28 -3.10 6.24
CA ILE A 265 15.84 -3.40 7.60
C ILE A 265 15.41 -2.09 8.25
N ASN A 266 14.16 -2.04 8.74
CA ASN A 266 13.61 -0.89 9.44
C ASN A 266 13.09 -1.31 10.82
N HIS A 267 13.74 -0.82 11.87
CA HIS A 267 13.37 -1.09 13.26
C HIS A 267 12.31 -0.14 13.83
N ASP A 268 11.93 0.91 13.09
CA ASP A 268 11.02 1.94 13.57
C ASP A 268 9.56 1.65 13.20
N ILE A 269 9.32 0.91 12.12
CA ILE A 269 7.97 0.53 11.68
C ILE A 269 7.41 -0.56 12.58
N LYS A 270 6.36 -0.21 13.33
CA LYS A 270 5.67 -1.12 14.28
C LYS A 270 4.37 -1.70 13.74
N SER A 271 3.86 -1.17 12.63
CA SER A 271 2.56 -1.53 12.05
C SER A 271 2.63 -1.50 10.53
N LEU A 272 2.10 -2.55 9.89
CA LEU A 272 1.88 -2.65 8.45
C LEU A 272 0.37 -2.60 8.13
N ASP A 273 -0.40 -1.97 9.02
CA ASP A 273 -1.86 -1.96 8.92
C ASP A 273 -2.34 -1.21 7.69
N ASN A 274 -3.29 -1.82 6.99
CA ASN A 274 -4.05 -1.23 5.89
C ASN A 274 -3.21 -0.63 4.74
N VAL A 275 -1.91 -0.89 4.66
CA VAL A 275 -0.98 -0.21 3.71
C VAL A 275 -1.53 -0.16 2.29
N PHE A 276 -2.13 -1.27 1.81
CA PHE A 276 -2.76 -1.38 0.51
C PHE A 276 -4.26 -1.72 0.58
N SER A 277 -4.91 -1.57 1.74
CA SER A 277 -6.34 -1.88 1.91
C SER A 277 -7.18 -1.14 0.87
N GLY A 278 -7.96 -1.84 0.05
CA GLY A 278 -8.83 -1.25 -0.97
C GLY A 278 -8.11 -0.85 -2.26
N CYS A 279 -6.85 -1.27 -2.48
CA CYS A 279 -6.16 -1.06 -3.75
C CYS A 279 -6.69 -2.00 -4.84
N GLU A 280 -7.87 -1.70 -5.38
CA GLU A 280 -8.59 -2.61 -6.28
C GLU A 280 -7.86 -2.92 -7.59
N SER A 281 -7.01 -2.00 -8.08
CA SER A 281 -6.22 -2.19 -9.32
C SER A 281 -4.83 -2.78 -9.10
N LEU A 282 -4.43 -3.07 -7.85
CA LEU A 282 -3.10 -3.56 -7.54
C LEU A 282 -2.93 -5.01 -8.03
N GLU A 283 -2.06 -5.23 -9.00
CA GLU A 283 -1.83 -6.54 -9.62
C GLU A 283 -0.63 -7.28 -9.03
N SER A 284 0.38 -6.53 -8.55
CA SER A 284 1.60 -7.08 -7.97
C SER A 284 2.20 -6.16 -6.91
N VAL A 285 2.78 -6.76 -5.87
CA VAL A 285 3.58 -6.07 -4.85
C VAL A 285 4.89 -6.81 -4.66
N LYS A 286 6.00 -6.08 -4.76
CA LYS A 286 7.33 -6.57 -4.39
C LYS A 286 7.75 -5.87 -3.11
N TRP A 287 7.72 -6.61 -2.00
CA TRP A 287 7.96 -6.08 -0.67
C TRP A 287 9.20 -6.74 -0.02
N ASP A 288 10.36 -6.11 -0.19
CA ASP A 288 11.65 -6.61 0.35
C ASP A 288 12.01 -5.90 1.68
N LEU A 289 11.02 -5.45 2.45
CA LEU A 289 11.26 -4.71 3.68
C LEU A 289 11.14 -5.63 4.91
N THR A 290 12.22 -5.70 5.69
CA THR A 290 12.25 -6.38 6.99
C THR A 290 11.91 -5.40 8.12
N THR A 291 10.84 -5.68 8.86
CA THR A 291 10.37 -4.86 10.00
C THR A 291 10.27 -5.71 11.28
N PRO A 292 11.39 -5.95 12.01
CA PRO A 292 11.44 -6.86 13.15
C PRO A 292 10.52 -6.47 14.31
N GLU A 293 10.24 -5.18 14.44
CA GLU A 293 9.39 -4.62 15.50
C GLU A 293 7.91 -4.52 15.10
N ALA A 294 7.55 -4.93 13.87
CA ALA A 294 6.15 -4.89 13.44
C ALA A 294 5.33 -5.95 14.19
N THR A 295 4.18 -5.54 14.74
CA THR A 295 3.27 -6.40 15.50
C THR A 295 1.92 -6.60 14.83
N SER A 296 1.72 -6.00 13.65
CA SER A 296 0.43 -6.02 12.97
C SER A 296 0.54 -5.91 11.45
N ILE A 297 -0.30 -6.68 10.77
CA ILE A 297 -0.58 -6.64 9.32
C ILE A 297 -2.09 -6.52 9.08
N ALA A 298 -2.84 -5.97 10.04
CA ALA A 298 -4.29 -5.90 10.00
C ALA A 298 -4.75 -5.13 8.76
N GLY A 299 -5.59 -5.79 7.97
CA GLY A 299 -6.14 -5.28 6.74
C GLY A 299 -5.14 -4.89 5.64
N MET A 300 -3.86 -5.29 5.73
CA MET A 300 -2.78 -4.83 4.84
C MET A 300 -3.15 -4.87 3.34
N PHE A 301 -3.85 -5.91 2.89
CA PHE A 301 -4.31 -6.12 1.51
C PHE A 301 -5.84 -6.30 1.39
N THR A 302 -6.65 -5.93 2.40
CA THR A 302 -8.11 -6.07 2.34
C THR A 302 -8.67 -5.55 1.01
N ASN A 303 -9.54 -6.28 0.34
CA ASN A 303 -10.21 -5.88 -0.91
C ASN A 303 -9.26 -5.51 -2.07
N CYS A 304 -8.01 -6.03 -2.10
CA CYS A 304 -7.15 -5.96 -3.29
C CYS A 304 -7.62 -6.97 -4.35
N LYS A 305 -8.73 -6.66 -5.04
CA LYS A 305 -9.46 -7.60 -5.91
C LYS A 305 -8.69 -8.12 -7.12
N ASN A 306 -7.71 -7.37 -7.63
CA ASN A 306 -6.91 -7.75 -8.80
C ASN A 306 -5.53 -8.33 -8.47
N LEU A 307 -5.16 -8.40 -7.18
CA LEU A 307 -3.86 -8.91 -6.76
C LEU A 307 -3.79 -10.42 -7.03
N LYS A 308 -2.73 -10.88 -7.70
CA LYS A 308 -2.57 -12.29 -8.10
C LYS A 308 -1.61 -13.06 -7.20
N ILE A 309 -0.54 -12.38 -6.77
CA ILE A 309 0.53 -12.94 -5.96
C ILE A 309 0.81 -11.98 -4.81
N ILE A 310 0.87 -12.53 -3.60
CA ILE A 310 1.36 -11.83 -2.42
C ILE A 310 2.65 -12.49 -1.97
N ASP A 311 3.77 -11.79 -2.12
CA ASP A 311 5.06 -12.22 -1.57
C ASP A 311 5.54 -11.21 -0.51
N ILE A 312 5.32 -11.58 0.74
CA ILE A 312 5.79 -10.86 1.94
C ILE A 312 6.74 -11.75 2.75
N SER A 313 7.40 -12.71 2.10
CA SER A 313 8.31 -13.66 2.75
C SER A 313 9.55 -13.02 3.38
N CYS A 314 9.88 -11.80 2.95
CA CYS A 314 10.99 -10.99 3.48
C CYS A 314 10.60 -10.16 4.72
N VAL A 315 9.31 -10.11 5.07
CA VAL A 315 8.85 -9.48 6.30
C VAL A 315 9.20 -10.40 7.47
N LYS A 316 10.32 -10.16 8.14
CA LYS A 316 10.64 -10.78 9.42
C LYS A 316 10.01 -9.93 10.51
N ALA A 317 8.76 -10.21 10.86
CA ALA A 317 8.08 -9.62 12.00
C ALA A 317 7.94 -10.72 13.08
N LYS A 318 8.45 -10.45 14.28
CA LYS A 318 8.60 -11.47 15.33
C LYS A 318 7.35 -11.67 16.18
N HIS A 319 6.46 -10.67 16.23
CA HIS A 319 5.35 -10.65 17.17
C HIS A 319 4.05 -10.19 16.53
N ILE A 320 3.69 -10.77 15.38
CA ILE A 320 2.42 -10.43 14.73
C ILE A 320 1.26 -10.90 15.63
N ALA A 321 0.60 -9.93 16.27
CA ALA A 321 -0.54 -10.14 17.14
C ALA A 321 -1.88 -9.80 16.46
N ARG A 322 -1.83 -9.11 15.32
CA ARG A 322 -3.01 -8.58 14.65
C ARG A 322 -2.95 -8.83 13.14
N THR A 323 -3.88 -9.66 12.65
CA THR A 323 -4.00 -10.06 11.24
C THR A 323 -5.44 -9.93 10.73
N GLN A 324 -6.29 -9.18 11.43
CA GLN A 324 -7.71 -9.02 11.09
C GLN A 324 -7.85 -8.64 9.62
N VAL A 325 -8.63 -9.41 8.87
CA VAL A 325 -8.97 -9.16 7.46
C VAL A 325 -7.76 -8.91 6.53
N ALA A 326 -6.54 -9.31 6.91
CA ALA A 326 -5.29 -8.93 6.23
C ALA A 326 -5.29 -9.16 4.72
N PHE A 327 -5.92 -10.24 4.24
CA PHE A 327 -6.06 -10.59 2.82
C PHE A 327 -7.53 -10.78 2.41
N SER A 328 -8.47 -10.32 3.25
CA SER A 328 -9.89 -10.53 3.02
C SER A 328 -10.33 -9.88 1.71
N GLY A 329 -11.05 -10.59 0.84
CA GLY A 329 -11.53 -10.03 -0.43
C GLY A 329 -10.48 -9.97 -1.55
N CYS A 330 -9.30 -10.56 -1.35
CA CYS A 330 -8.30 -10.78 -2.40
C CYS A 330 -8.70 -11.93 -3.34
N HIS A 331 -9.76 -11.75 -4.13
CA HIS A 331 -10.42 -12.84 -4.86
C HIS A 331 -9.52 -13.56 -5.87
N LYS A 332 -8.58 -12.86 -6.52
CA LYS A 332 -7.69 -13.38 -7.56
C LYS A 332 -6.32 -13.86 -7.06
N VAL A 333 -6.05 -13.77 -5.75
CA VAL A 333 -4.76 -14.22 -5.20
C VAL A 333 -4.72 -15.74 -5.28
N HIS A 334 -3.84 -16.27 -6.12
CA HIS A 334 -3.63 -17.70 -6.25
C HIS A 334 -2.38 -18.20 -5.53
N SER A 335 -1.44 -17.31 -5.20
CA SER A 335 -0.20 -17.65 -4.49
C SER A 335 0.09 -16.65 -3.36
N LEU A 336 0.31 -17.17 -2.15
CA LEU A 336 0.64 -16.41 -0.96
C LEU A 336 1.94 -16.95 -0.32
N TYR A 337 2.93 -16.09 -0.12
CA TYR A 337 4.21 -16.41 0.51
C TYR A 337 4.40 -15.57 1.77
N LEU A 338 4.33 -16.23 2.94
CA LEU A 338 4.45 -15.61 4.26
C LEU A 338 5.85 -15.79 4.90
N GLY A 339 6.71 -16.62 4.30
CA GLY A 339 8.07 -16.85 4.80
C GLY A 339 8.11 -17.29 6.26
N ASN A 340 8.99 -16.64 7.04
CA ASN A 340 9.25 -16.94 8.45
C ASN A 340 8.59 -15.93 9.41
N MET A 341 7.43 -15.37 9.05
CA MET A 341 6.68 -14.54 9.99
C MET A 341 6.29 -15.33 11.24
N GLU A 342 6.40 -14.70 12.41
CA GLU A 342 6.02 -15.27 13.70
C GLU A 342 4.72 -14.61 14.17
N PHE A 343 3.71 -15.44 14.39
CA PHE A 343 2.36 -15.07 14.83
C PHE A 343 2.13 -15.41 16.32
N ASP A 344 3.18 -15.32 17.15
CA ASP A 344 3.14 -15.71 18.57
C ASP A 344 2.29 -14.76 19.44
N GLY A 345 1.94 -13.58 18.94
CA GLY A 345 1.11 -12.59 19.62
C GLY A 345 -0.41 -12.78 19.43
N LEU A 346 -0.86 -13.72 18.60
CA LEU A 346 -2.29 -13.85 18.26
C LEU A 346 -3.18 -14.14 19.49
N GLU A 347 -2.66 -14.86 20.48
CA GLU A 347 -3.36 -15.16 21.73
C GLU A 347 -3.61 -13.92 22.60
N LEU A 348 -2.85 -12.84 22.39
CA LEU A 348 -2.97 -11.59 23.13
C LEU A 348 -4.01 -10.63 22.52
N ALA A 349 -4.62 -10.99 21.38
CA ALA A 349 -5.60 -10.14 20.73
C ALA A 349 -6.85 -9.98 21.63
N PRO A 350 -7.31 -8.73 21.91
CA PRO A 350 -8.43 -8.48 22.83
C PRO A 350 -9.80 -8.96 22.30
N TYR A 351 -9.86 -9.42 21.06
CA TYR A 351 -11.05 -9.98 20.42
C TYR A 351 -10.75 -11.43 20.03
N LYS A 352 -11.73 -12.34 20.21
CA LYS A 352 -11.66 -13.71 19.68
C LYS A 352 -11.47 -13.62 18.16
N PHE A 353 -10.22 -13.72 17.75
CA PHE A 353 -9.79 -13.60 16.38
C PHE A 353 -9.74 -15.00 15.79
N TYR A 354 -10.26 -15.14 14.58
CA TYR A 354 -10.16 -16.36 13.81
C TYR A 354 -9.12 -16.13 12.72
N ALA A 355 -8.03 -16.90 12.70
CA ALA A 355 -7.03 -16.81 11.62
C ALA A 355 -7.68 -16.89 10.22
N GLY A 356 -8.82 -17.58 10.09
CA GLY A 356 -9.63 -17.63 8.88
C GLY A 356 -10.13 -16.27 8.37
N ASP A 357 -10.31 -15.27 9.24
CA ASP A 357 -10.73 -13.91 8.84
C ASP A 357 -9.67 -13.22 7.98
N ALA A 358 -8.39 -13.53 8.20
CA ALA A 358 -7.31 -13.01 7.35
C ALA A 358 -7.46 -13.48 5.90
N PHE A 359 -8.01 -14.68 5.68
CA PHE A 359 -8.15 -15.34 4.37
C PHE A 359 -9.57 -15.30 3.81
N LYS A 360 -10.46 -14.52 4.42
CA LYS A 360 -11.88 -14.48 4.06
C LYS A 360 -12.06 -14.12 2.59
N SER A 361 -12.89 -14.89 1.88
CA SER A 361 -13.22 -14.64 0.46
C SER A 361 -12.01 -14.65 -0.50
N MET A 362 -10.95 -15.42 -0.20
CA MET A 362 -9.87 -15.73 -1.15
C MET A 362 -10.20 -16.97 -1.98
N TYR A 363 -11.05 -16.84 -2.99
CA TYR A 363 -11.62 -17.97 -3.73
C TYR A 363 -10.63 -18.73 -4.62
N ASP A 364 -9.68 -18.00 -5.24
CA ASP A 364 -8.70 -18.58 -6.16
C ASP A 364 -7.41 -19.04 -5.46
N LEU A 365 -7.36 -18.96 -4.12
CA LEU A 365 -6.16 -19.31 -3.34
C LEU A 365 -5.80 -20.79 -3.57
N ASN A 366 -4.67 -20.99 -4.25
CA ASN A 366 -4.19 -22.30 -4.64
C ASN A 366 -2.95 -22.68 -3.85
N VAL A 367 -2.01 -21.74 -3.69
CA VAL A 367 -0.71 -21.96 -3.06
C VAL A 367 -0.56 -21.08 -1.83
N VAL A 368 -0.23 -21.69 -0.68
CA VAL A 368 0.27 -20.97 0.49
C VAL A 368 1.63 -21.54 0.90
N GLN A 369 2.62 -20.66 1.06
CA GLN A 369 3.95 -21.00 1.52
C GLN A 369 4.29 -20.28 2.83
N MET A 370 4.60 -21.03 3.88
CA MET A 370 5.01 -20.47 5.17
C MET A 370 5.87 -21.45 5.98
N SER A 371 6.52 -20.96 7.02
CA SER A 371 7.23 -21.78 8.01
C SER A 371 6.28 -22.65 8.84
N ARG A 372 6.79 -23.73 9.41
CA ARG A 372 6.05 -24.58 10.37
C ARG A 372 5.46 -23.75 11.52
N ASN A 373 6.26 -22.89 12.14
CA ASN A 373 5.85 -22.10 13.30
C ASN A 373 4.69 -21.17 12.94
N ALA A 374 4.80 -20.48 11.80
CA ALA A 374 3.73 -19.63 11.28
C ALA A 374 2.41 -20.40 11.14
N MET A 375 2.50 -21.60 10.55
CA MET A 375 1.34 -22.47 10.35
C MET A 375 0.72 -22.89 11.67
N THR A 376 1.53 -23.37 12.62
CA THR A 376 1.06 -23.83 13.94
C THR A 376 0.38 -22.71 14.71
N GLN A 377 0.93 -21.50 14.68
CA GLN A 377 0.38 -20.32 15.37
C GLN A 377 -0.92 -19.81 14.72
N LEU A 378 -1.03 -19.84 13.39
CA LEU A 378 -2.29 -19.50 12.73
C LEU A 378 -3.39 -20.52 13.05
N LEU A 379 -3.03 -21.81 13.16
CA LEU A 379 -3.97 -22.88 13.47
C LEU A 379 -4.41 -22.93 14.94
N SER A 380 -3.57 -22.49 15.88
CA SER A 380 -3.94 -22.51 17.30
C SER A 380 -5.13 -21.61 17.63
N VAL A 381 -5.40 -20.60 16.79
CA VAL A 381 -6.53 -19.67 16.91
C VAL A 381 -7.59 -19.87 15.82
N TYR A 382 -7.54 -20.97 15.07
CA TYR A 382 -8.52 -21.28 14.03
C TYR A 382 -9.80 -21.90 14.62
N ASP A 383 -10.96 -21.38 14.23
CA ASP A 383 -12.28 -21.94 14.56
C ASP A 383 -13.03 -22.29 13.26
N ALA A 384 -13.18 -23.58 13.01
CA ALA A 384 -13.86 -24.10 11.82
C ALA A 384 -15.35 -23.76 11.78
N ALA A 385 -16.01 -23.62 12.93
CA ALA A 385 -17.43 -23.30 13.01
C ALA A 385 -17.68 -21.81 12.69
N ALA A 386 -16.75 -20.94 13.12
CA ALA A 386 -16.83 -19.51 12.82
C ALA A 386 -16.40 -19.18 11.38
N ALA A 387 -15.56 -20.00 10.74
CA ALA A 387 -14.98 -19.72 9.43
C ALA A 387 -15.00 -20.92 8.44
N PRO A 388 -16.18 -21.53 8.16
CA PRO A 388 -16.31 -22.81 7.42
C PRO A 388 -15.85 -22.76 5.95
N TYR A 389 -15.64 -21.57 5.39
CA TYR A 389 -15.19 -21.36 4.00
C TYR A 389 -13.85 -20.64 3.89
N SER A 390 -13.14 -20.49 5.01
CA SER A 390 -11.83 -19.84 5.04
C SER A 390 -10.71 -20.88 4.93
N PHE A 391 -9.57 -20.47 4.37
CA PHE A 391 -8.35 -21.26 4.53
C PHE A 391 -8.03 -21.41 6.05
N PRO A 392 -7.60 -22.59 6.50
CA PRO A 392 -7.35 -23.79 5.70
C PRO A 392 -8.55 -24.73 5.49
N GLY A 393 -9.68 -24.51 6.18
CA GLY A 393 -10.97 -25.14 5.88
C GLY A 393 -11.00 -26.68 5.90
N ASP A 394 -12.07 -27.24 5.32
CA ASP A 394 -12.28 -28.68 5.10
C ASP A 394 -11.68 -29.18 3.77
N PHE A 395 -10.75 -28.43 3.17
CA PHE A 395 -10.20 -28.80 1.87
C PHE A 395 -9.29 -30.03 1.98
N LYS A 396 -9.44 -30.96 1.03
CA LYS A 396 -8.38 -31.92 0.72
C LYS A 396 -7.15 -31.11 0.31
N THR A 397 -6.11 -31.15 1.14
CA THR A 397 -4.92 -30.32 0.96
C THR A 397 -3.75 -31.23 0.64
N THR A 398 -3.18 -31.07 -0.55
CA THR A 398 -1.87 -31.66 -0.84
C THR A 398 -0.80 -30.76 -0.24
N TRP A 399 0.19 -31.36 0.40
CA TRP A 399 1.29 -30.62 0.97
C TRP A 399 2.62 -31.18 0.48
N LYS A 400 3.57 -30.28 0.36
CA LYS A 400 4.97 -30.57 0.12
C LYS A 400 5.78 -29.87 1.19
N LYS A 401 6.56 -30.62 1.95
CA LYS A 401 7.54 -30.07 2.90
C LYS A 401 8.94 -30.18 2.28
N ARG A 402 9.76 -29.17 2.51
CA ARG A 402 11.18 -29.20 2.19
C ARG A 402 11.98 -28.86 3.43
N ASP A 403 12.89 -29.74 3.80
CA ASP A 403 13.87 -29.48 4.86
C ASP A 403 14.91 -28.48 4.33
N LEU A 404 15.05 -27.34 5.00
CA LEU A 404 15.95 -26.26 4.55
C LEU A 404 17.44 -26.58 4.74
N ARG A 405 17.78 -27.57 5.57
CA ARG A 405 19.17 -28.00 5.85
C ARG A 405 19.61 -29.10 4.91
N THR A 406 18.74 -30.08 4.65
CA THR A 406 19.06 -31.25 3.82
C THR A 406 18.58 -31.13 2.38
N MET A 407 17.71 -30.16 2.08
CA MET A 407 16.99 -30.01 0.82
C MET A 407 16.10 -31.21 0.45
N PHE A 408 15.89 -32.14 1.39
CA PHE A 408 15.02 -33.29 1.20
C PHE A 408 13.55 -32.86 1.08
N GLU A 409 12.80 -33.55 0.21
CA GLU A 409 11.38 -33.29 -0.02
C GLU A 409 10.51 -34.47 0.42
N GLU A 410 9.43 -34.16 1.14
CA GLU A 410 8.36 -35.11 1.43
C GLU A 410 7.02 -34.54 0.99
N ARG A 411 6.10 -35.42 0.59
CA ARG A 411 4.79 -35.04 0.07
C ARG A 411 3.71 -35.88 0.73
N GLY A 412 2.54 -35.30 0.90
CA GLY A 412 1.38 -36.01 1.43
C GLY A 412 0.07 -35.31 1.09
N THR A 413 -1.02 -35.89 1.59
CA THR A 413 -2.36 -35.32 1.48
C THR A 413 -3.02 -35.34 2.85
N TRP A 414 -3.63 -34.24 3.24
CA TRP A 414 -4.49 -34.14 4.42
C TRP A 414 -5.96 -34.10 4.00
N ILE A 415 -6.78 -34.86 4.70
CA ILE A 415 -8.24 -34.78 4.68
C ILE A 415 -8.60 -34.25 6.08
N HIS A 416 -9.14 -33.04 6.17
CA HIS A 416 -9.31 -32.24 7.40
C HIS A 416 -7.99 -31.72 8.00
N PHE A 417 -7.62 -30.52 7.56
CA PHE A 417 -6.35 -29.84 7.83
C PHE A 417 -6.15 -29.36 9.29
N SER A 418 -7.19 -29.41 10.13
CA SER A 418 -7.23 -28.74 11.43
C SER A 418 -6.43 -29.38 12.57
N ASP A 419 -5.89 -30.59 12.41
CA ASP A 419 -5.16 -31.27 13.50
C ASP A 419 -3.67 -30.91 13.52
N VAL A 420 -3.31 -29.99 14.42
CA VAL A 420 -1.93 -29.53 14.62
C VAL A 420 -0.94 -30.63 15.01
N ASN A 421 -1.41 -31.77 15.53
CA ASN A 421 -0.55 -32.86 15.98
C ASN A 421 -0.11 -33.80 14.84
N LYS A 422 -0.66 -33.63 13.63
CA LYS A 422 -0.27 -34.42 12.44
C LYS A 422 0.90 -33.80 11.67
N PHE A 423 1.49 -32.70 12.15
CA PHE A 423 2.57 -32.02 11.46
C PHE A 423 3.95 -32.68 11.68
N PRO A 424 4.72 -32.93 10.61
CA PRO A 424 6.13 -33.30 10.71
C PRO A 424 6.94 -32.29 11.54
N GLN A 425 8.02 -32.73 12.18
CA GLN A 425 8.88 -31.90 13.03
C GLN A 425 10.16 -31.45 12.28
N GLY A 426 10.52 -30.16 12.34
CA GLY A 426 11.77 -29.62 11.79
C GLY A 426 11.76 -28.13 11.40
N ASP A 427 12.86 -27.67 10.78
CA ASP A 427 12.97 -26.35 10.13
C ASP A 427 12.43 -26.45 8.69
N GLU A 428 11.11 -26.44 8.53
CA GLU A 428 10.48 -26.75 7.25
C GLU A 428 9.65 -25.57 6.70
N VAL A 429 9.64 -25.49 5.37
CA VAL A 429 8.69 -24.67 4.62
C VAL A 429 7.62 -25.59 4.03
N PHE A 430 6.36 -25.26 4.27
CA PHE A 430 5.22 -25.97 3.73
C PHE A 430 4.69 -25.23 2.52
N LYS A 431 4.53 -25.94 1.39
CA LYS A 431 3.71 -25.49 0.27
C LYS A 431 2.40 -26.26 0.33
N LEU A 432 1.32 -25.55 0.59
CA LEU A 432 -0.03 -26.10 0.57
C LEU A 432 -0.63 -25.87 -0.79
N LYS A 433 -1.21 -26.91 -1.38
CA LYS A 433 -1.95 -26.81 -2.63
C LYS A 433 -3.34 -27.42 -2.47
N LYS A 434 -4.37 -26.66 -2.86
CA LYS A 434 -5.75 -27.18 -2.93
C LYS A 434 -5.74 -28.42 -3.84
N ALA A 435 -6.15 -29.58 -3.32
CA ALA A 435 -6.28 -30.75 -4.16
C ALA A 435 -7.50 -30.55 -5.06
N ASN A 436 -7.29 -30.47 -6.37
CA ASN A 436 -8.40 -30.65 -7.29
C ASN A 436 -8.93 -32.08 -7.09
N TYR A 437 -10.25 -32.21 -6.98
CA TYR A 437 -10.92 -33.49 -6.78
C TYR A 437 -10.55 -34.50 -7.86
#